data_AF-R6A2Z5-F1
#
_entry.id   AF-R6A2Z5-F1
#
_cell.length_a   1.000
_cell.length_b   1.000
_cell.length_c   1.000
_cell.angle_alpha   90.00
_cell.angle_beta   90.00
_cell.angle_gamma   90.00
#
_symmetry.space_group_name_H-M   'P 1'
#
loop_
_entity.id
_entity.type
_entity.pdbx_description
1 polymer ?
#
loop_
_entity_poly.entity_id
_entity_poly.type
_entity_poly.pdbx_seq_one_letter_code
_entity_poly.pdbx_strand_id
1 'polypeptide(L)'
;MKKNKLFVSLLAAGMLAISPAMADDVVKLTTSKTAGETVSLQINNADGVTVDWGTGTPVAVENTGTTGLTLTGTLGGSTITIKSPAKLQTLICDNLGLTAIDLSATPNLRSLYCQNNALTTLDLGGCKLLTDLNCANNKLSSISLATTPVLETVNLSDNELTGTFAYKSSTLQHLNISGNAYTGVNLNSNTNLDVLKCAETSVKSVATTSNAISVIMCGNSAVSSMTINGTMPSLRDVFAENNKLSKLNVENADNLDYLAVENNQLKTVNLPSTNFYAYTCDNNKLSFNSLPKEGQVKYLSYANQQSDIDITSKLKRVRNDKGEWVYYLLTCEKASEYNTFKLPYVLNIQELVEDNSASYTYKSVDENGEVSDIAKSDMYIKIAYKGLVAFKKPFREVYVEFTNSDYPDLKQQTTHFVVANSEDEVLTGINNVTTVANGLDIKAGSGVLTLTASRPQSVKVYNTAGQLMWQGTVEGTQDIQLVTGVYLVNGTKVIL
;
A
#
# COMPACT_ATOMS: atom_id res chain seq x y z
N MET A 1 -58.21 57.62 54.40
CA MET A 1 -57.47 58.41 53.41
C MET A 1 -57.02 57.49 52.27
N LYS A 2 -57.49 57.77 51.03
CA LYS A 2 -57.02 57.29 49.70
C LYS A 2 -57.03 55.77 49.44
N LYS A 3 -57.40 55.19 48.28
CA LYS A 3 -58.08 55.48 46.99
C LYS A 3 -58.22 54.07 46.35
N ASN A 4 -59.42 53.57 46.04
CA ASN A 4 -60.12 53.53 44.74
C ASN A 4 -59.54 52.65 43.59
N LYS A 5 -60.44 51.77 43.08
CA LYS A 5 -60.66 51.18 41.72
C LYS A 5 -59.84 49.92 41.33
N LEU A 6 -60.45 48.75 41.02
CA LEU A 6 -61.39 48.29 39.96
C LEU A 6 -60.67 47.82 38.66
N PHE A 7 -61.20 46.75 38.04
CA PHE A 7 -60.97 46.09 36.72
C PHE A 7 -60.34 44.68 36.80
N VAL A 8 -61.12 43.59 36.66
CA VAL A 8 -61.74 42.94 35.46
C VAL A 8 -60.79 41.94 34.76
N SER A 9 -61.35 40.74 34.58
CA SER A 9 -60.92 39.51 33.91
C SER A 9 -59.86 39.60 32.81
N LEU A 10 -58.93 38.63 32.82
CA LEU A 10 -58.41 38.02 31.59
C LEU A 10 -58.63 36.51 31.60
N LEU A 11 -59.40 36.06 30.62
CA LEU A 11 -59.51 34.69 30.14
C LEU A 11 -58.10 34.23 29.70
N ALA A 12 -57.51 33.24 30.36
CA ALA A 12 -56.35 32.53 29.84
C ALA A 12 -56.81 31.12 29.46
N ALA A 13 -57.14 30.97 28.16
CA ALA A 13 -57.32 29.69 27.53
C ALA A 13 -56.11 28.80 27.82
N GLY A 14 -56.36 27.61 28.36
CA GLY A 14 -55.33 26.59 28.52
C GLY A 14 -54.78 26.21 27.16
N MET A 15 -53.63 26.77 26.79
CA MET A 15 -52.74 26.13 25.83
C MET A 15 -52.21 24.86 26.51
N LEU A 16 -52.89 23.75 26.26
CA LEU A 16 -52.28 22.43 26.34
C LEU A 16 -51.09 22.45 25.38
N ALA A 17 -49.90 22.76 25.89
CA ALA A 17 -48.67 22.41 25.22
C ALA A 17 -48.67 20.88 25.15
N ILE A 18 -49.08 20.34 24.00
CA ILE A 18 -48.96 18.93 23.67
C ILE A 18 -47.48 18.64 23.89
N SER A 19 -47.17 17.80 24.87
CA SER A 19 -45.79 17.39 25.09
C SER A 19 -45.27 16.78 23.78
N PRO A 20 -44.00 17.03 23.40
CA PRO A 20 -43.43 16.42 22.19
C PRO A 20 -43.43 14.88 22.21
N ALA A 21 -43.83 14.26 23.32
CA ALA A 21 -44.01 12.82 23.47
C ALA A 21 -45.27 12.25 22.78
N MET A 22 -46.23 13.10 22.36
CA MET A 22 -47.51 12.70 21.74
C MET A 22 -47.66 13.14 20.27
N ALA A 23 -46.63 13.74 19.67
CA ALA A 23 -46.67 14.15 18.27
C ALA A 23 -46.38 12.94 17.36
N ASP A 24 -47.12 12.84 16.25
CA ASP A 24 -46.87 11.84 15.22
C ASP A 24 -45.48 12.04 14.60
N ASP A 25 -44.80 10.95 14.26
CA ASP A 25 -43.53 11.03 13.54
C ASP A 25 -43.80 11.42 12.08
N VAL A 26 -43.00 12.36 11.55
CA VAL A 26 -43.15 12.87 10.19
C VAL A 26 -41.82 12.76 9.45
N VAL A 27 -41.86 12.14 8.27
CA VAL A 27 -40.75 12.05 7.33
C VAL A 27 -41.13 12.77 6.05
N LYS A 28 -40.21 13.58 5.51
CA LYS A 28 -40.35 14.14 4.16
C LYS A 28 -39.20 13.68 3.28
N LEU A 29 -39.53 13.11 2.14
CA LEU A 29 -38.58 12.64 1.14
C LEU A 29 -38.74 13.52 -0.11
N THR A 30 -37.66 14.07 -0.63
CA THR A 30 -37.66 14.78 -1.92
C THR A 30 -36.96 13.91 -2.95
N THR A 31 -37.63 13.63 -4.07
CA THR A 31 -37.16 12.79 -5.16
C THR A 31 -37.03 13.58 -6.47
N SER A 32 -36.08 13.15 -7.30
CA SER A 32 -35.91 13.59 -8.68
C SER A 32 -36.78 12.82 -9.68
N LYS A 33 -37.49 11.77 -9.25
CA LYS A 33 -38.43 11.02 -10.08
C LYS A 33 -39.60 11.88 -10.54
N THR A 34 -40.14 11.57 -11.70
CA THR A 34 -41.21 12.33 -12.32
C THR A 34 -42.58 11.97 -11.75
N ALA A 35 -43.50 12.95 -11.75
CA ALA A 35 -44.89 12.69 -11.41
C ALA A 35 -45.49 11.66 -12.38
N GLY A 36 -46.29 10.75 -11.87
CA GLY A 36 -46.83 9.60 -12.60
C GLY A 36 -46.03 8.31 -12.41
N GLU A 37 -44.79 8.37 -11.91
CA GLU A 37 -44.03 7.17 -11.55
C GLU A 37 -44.58 6.53 -10.28
N THR A 38 -44.67 5.20 -10.26
CA THR A 38 -44.95 4.44 -9.05
C THR A 38 -43.66 4.21 -8.26
N VAL A 39 -43.71 4.47 -6.96
CA VAL A 39 -42.59 4.23 -6.04
C VAL A 39 -43.05 3.37 -4.88
N SER A 40 -42.12 2.61 -4.31
CA SER A 40 -42.33 1.77 -3.13
C SER A 40 -41.23 2.02 -2.12
N LEU A 41 -41.61 2.07 -0.84
CA LEU A 41 -40.69 2.21 0.30
C LEU A 41 -41.25 1.43 1.49
N GLN A 42 -40.46 1.18 2.52
CA GLN A 42 -40.91 0.44 3.69
C GLN A 42 -40.66 1.18 4.99
N ILE A 43 -41.56 0.99 5.93
CA ILE A 43 -41.39 1.41 7.32
C ILE A 43 -41.66 0.22 8.26
N ASN A 44 -41.35 0.37 9.55
CA ASN A 44 -41.80 -0.63 10.53
C ASN A 44 -43.33 -0.75 10.53
N ASN A 45 -43.83 -1.90 10.97
CA ASN A 45 -45.27 -2.10 11.03
C ASN A 45 -45.93 -1.08 11.96
N ALA A 46 -47.03 -0.46 11.51
CA ALA A 46 -47.70 0.63 12.20
C ALA A 46 -49.14 0.79 11.69
N ASP A 47 -50.07 0.97 12.62
CA ASP A 47 -51.45 1.35 12.30
C ASP A 47 -51.58 2.87 12.15
N GLY A 48 -52.56 3.30 11.36
CA GLY A 48 -52.89 4.73 11.21
C GLY A 48 -51.88 5.54 10.40
N VAL A 49 -51.01 4.89 9.63
CA VAL A 49 -50.03 5.54 8.75
C VAL A 49 -50.77 6.23 7.60
N THR A 50 -50.33 7.44 7.27
CA THR A 50 -50.79 8.17 6.08
C THR A 50 -49.59 8.60 5.23
N VAL A 51 -49.78 8.60 3.91
CA VAL A 51 -48.76 9.00 2.94
C VAL A 51 -49.36 9.99 1.94
N ASP A 52 -48.77 11.18 1.83
CA ASP A 52 -49.00 12.07 0.70
C ASP A 52 -47.89 11.86 -0.34
N TRP A 53 -48.27 11.38 -1.51
CA TRP A 53 -47.36 11.12 -2.64
C TRP A 53 -47.01 12.38 -3.45
N GLY A 54 -47.15 13.56 -2.85
CA GLY A 54 -46.89 14.86 -3.49
C GLY A 54 -48.11 15.47 -4.17
N THR A 55 -49.31 15.00 -3.82
CA THR A 55 -50.59 15.51 -4.34
C THR A 55 -51.19 16.59 -3.46
N GLY A 56 -50.71 16.72 -2.21
CA GLY A 56 -51.32 17.56 -1.17
C GLY A 56 -52.44 16.86 -0.40
N THR A 57 -52.76 15.60 -0.74
CA THR A 57 -53.81 14.80 -0.09
C THR A 57 -53.23 13.49 0.45
N PRO A 58 -53.04 13.35 1.77
CA PRO A 58 -52.58 12.10 2.37
C PRO A 58 -53.58 10.95 2.17
N VAL A 59 -53.06 9.77 1.86
CA VAL A 59 -53.82 8.51 1.71
C VAL A 59 -53.50 7.62 2.90
N ALA A 60 -54.52 7.04 3.53
CA ALA A 60 -54.33 6.05 4.60
C ALA A 60 -53.77 4.75 4.03
N VAL A 61 -52.81 4.15 4.73
CA VAL A 61 -52.21 2.87 4.37
C VAL A 61 -52.77 1.80 5.28
N GLU A 62 -53.35 0.75 4.70
CA GLU A 62 -53.83 -0.40 5.46
C GLU A 62 -52.66 -1.25 5.94
N ASN A 63 -52.64 -1.56 7.23
CA ASN A 63 -51.67 -2.47 7.81
C ASN A 63 -52.02 -3.92 7.42
N THR A 64 -51.16 -4.58 6.65
CA THR A 64 -51.41 -5.93 6.13
C THR A 64 -50.67 -7.05 6.88
N GLY A 65 -49.91 -6.80 7.96
CA GLY A 65 -49.28 -7.88 8.72
C GLY A 65 -47.92 -7.62 9.38
N THR A 66 -47.22 -8.70 9.74
CA THR A 66 -46.36 -8.77 10.94
C THR A 66 -44.88 -8.36 10.80
N THR A 67 -44.37 -8.06 9.60
CA THR A 67 -42.92 -7.84 9.37
C THR A 67 -42.60 -6.64 8.46
N GLY A 68 -43.16 -5.47 8.80
CA GLY A 68 -42.94 -4.20 8.08
C GLY A 68 -44.11 -3.81 7.18
N LEU A 69 -44.27 -2.50 6.95
CA LEU A 69 -45.34 -1.94 6.12
C LEU A 69 -44.75 -1.38 4.83
N THR A 70 -45.14 -1.96 3.69
CA THR A 70 -44.74 -1.46 2.37
C THR A 70 -45.71 -0.37 1.93
N LEU A 71 -45.20 0.83 1.66
CA LEU A 71 -45.95 1.95 1.15
C LEU A 71 -45.70 2.02 -0.36
N THR A 72 -46.75 1.90 -1.17
CA THR A 72 -46.66 2.02 -2.63
C THR A 72 -47.67 3.04 -3.13
N GLY A 73 -47.25 3.92 -4.03
CA GLY A 73 -48.13 4.91 -4.62
C GLY A 73 -47.52 5.59 -5.84
N THR A 74 -48.37 6.31 -6.55
CA THR A 74 -47.98 7.08 -7.73
C THR A 74 -47.65 8.51 -7.32
N LEU A 75 -46.49 9.01 -7.72
CA LEU A 75 -46.05 10.36 -7.42
C LEU A 75 -46.97 11.39 -8.08
N GLY A 76 -47.54 12.30 -7.27
CA GLY A 76 -48.21 13.51 -7.73
C GLY A 76 -47.27 14.72 -7.84
N GLY A 77 -46.10 14.63 -7.19
CA GLY A 77 -45.07 15.67 -7.16
C GLY A 77 -43.75 15.11 -6.65
N SER A 78 -42.77 15.98 -6.41
CA SER A 78 -41.41 15.59 -6.01
C SER A 78 -41.25 15.27 -4.52
N THR A 79 -42.28 15.47 -3.70
CA THR A 79 -42.18 15.32 -2.24
C THR A 79 -43.15 14.26 -1.74
N ILE A 80 -42.63 13.25 -1.05
CA ILE A 80 -43.41 12.24 -0.34
C ILE A 80 -43.40 12.62 1.14
N THR A 81 -44.58 12.73 1.75
CA THR A 81 -44.70 12.96 3.20
C THR A 81 -45.33 11.74 3.85
N ILE A 82 -44.63 11.15 4.82
CA ILE A 82 -45.11 10.01 5.61
C ILE A 82 -45.41 10.53 7.00
N LYS A 83 -46.58 10.19 7.52
CA LYS A 83 -46.99 10.50 8.89
C LYS A 83 -47.40 9.22 9.59
N SER A 84 -46.73 8.92 10.70
CA SER A 84 -46.94 7.70 11.47
C SER A 84 -47.29 8.03 12.92
N PRO A 85 -48.51 7.72 13.39
CA PRO A 85 -48.89 7.93 14.79
C PRO A 85 -48.25 6.88 15.72
N ALA A 86 -47.92 5.71 15.17
CA ALA A 86 -46.98 4.79 15.81
C ALA A 86 -45.57 5.30 15.56
N LYS A 87 -44.77 5.43 16.62
CA LYS A 87 -43.37 5.87 16.55
C LYS A 87 -42.60 5.08 15.48
N LEU A 88 -41.98 5.79 14.54
CA LEU A 88 -41.26 5.24 13.42
C LEU A 88 -39.86 4.82 13.89
N GLN A 89 -39.55 3.53 13.72
CA GLN A 89 -38.30 2.88 14.12
C GLN A 89 -37.46 2.44 12.93
N THR A 90 -38.09 2.16 11.79
CA THR A 90 -37.38 1.71 10.58
C THR A 90 -37.88 2.51 9.39
N LEU A 91 -36.96 3.01 8.58
CA LEU A 91 -37.22 3.62 7.28
C LEU A 91 -36.30 2.99 6.22
N ILE A 92 -36.89 2.39 5.20
CA ILE A 92 -36.23 1.85 4.02
C ILE A 92 -36.74 2.63 2.81
N CYS A 93 -35.85 3.42 2.22
CA CYS A 93 -36.13 4.37 1.14
C CYS A 93 -35.00 4.41 0.10
N ASP A 94 -34.37 3.27 -0.13
CA ASP A 94 -33.33 3.09 -1.14
C ASP A 94 -33.88 3.13 -2.57
N ASN A 95 -33.02 3.48 -3.54
CA ASN A 95 -33.35 3.46 -4.98
C ASN A 95 -34.56 4.34 -5.39
N LEU A 96 -34.78 5.44 -4.67
CA LEU A 96 -35.91 6.35 -4.92
C LEU A 96 -35.50 7.64 -5.64
N GLY A 97 -34.23 7.79 -6.03
CA GLY A 97 -33.73 9.01 -6.64
C GLY A 97 -33.83 10.21 -5.70
N LEU A 98 -33.74 9.97 -4.38
CA LEU A 98 -33.90 11.01 -3.37
C LEU A 98 -32.76 12.02 -3.45
N THR A 99 -33.11 13.30 -3.40
CA THR A 99 -32.18 14.42 -3.31
C THR A 99 -32.14 15.03 -1.92
N ALA A 100 -33.18 14.80 -1.11
CA ALA A 100 -33.22 15.21 0.31
C ALA A 100 -34.11 14.31 1.15
N ILE A 101 -33.77 14.17 2.44
CA ILE A 101 -34.56 13.49 3.48
C ILE A 101 -34.62 14.41 4.70
N ASP A 102 -35.81 14.65 5.22
CA ASP A 102 -36.04 15.33 6.49
C ASP A 102 -36.50 14.31 7.54
N LEU A 103 -35.64 14.12 8.55
CA LEU A 103 -35.82 13.23 9.71
C LEU A 103 -35.88 14.00 11.04
N SER A 104 -36.14 15.31 10.98
CA SER A 104 -36.16 16.17 12.18
C SER A 104 -37.24 15.77 13.20
N ALA A 105 -38.30 15.11 12.74
CA ALA A 105 -39.43 14.64 13.53
C ALA A 105 -39.50 13.10 13.62
N THR A 106 -38.36 12.41 13.71
CA THR A 106 -38.28 10.95 13.92
C THR A 106 -37.35 10.56 15.07
N PRO A 107 -37.62 10.98 16.32
CA PRO A 107 -36.74 10.74 17.47
C PRO A 107 -36.56 9.26 17.86
N ASN A 108 -37.43 8.37 17.35
CA ASN A 108 -37.43 6.94 17.67
C ASN A 108 -36.79 6.08 16.57
N LEU A 109 -36.27 6.69 15.50
CA LEU A 109 -35.67 5.98 14.38
C LEU A 109 -34.44 5.18 14.86
N ARG A 110 -34.43 3.88 14.54
CA ARG A 110 -33.37 2.92 14.88
C ARG A 110 -32.61 2.46 13.65
N SER A 111 -33.31 2.28 12.53
CA SER A 111 -32.70 1.82 11.29
C SER A 111 -33.08 2.72 10.11
N LEU A 112 -32.08 3.23 9.41
CA LEU A 112 -32.23 4.04 8.21
C LEU A 112 -31.47 3.41 7.05
N TYR A 113 -32.20 3.03 6.01
CA TYR A 113 -31.67 2.54 4.75
C TYR A 113 -32.08 3.49 3.63
N CYS A 114 -31.13 4.29 3.14
CA CYS A 114 -31.33 5.29 2.10
C CYS A 114 -30.26 5.22 1.00
N GLN A 115 -29.67 4.03 0.80
CA GLN A 115 -28.64 3.81 -0.21
C GLN A 115 -29.16 3.99 -1.65
N ASN A 116 -28.25 4.17 -2.61
CA ASN A 116 -28.56 4.31 -4.03
C ASN A 116 -29.54 5.46 -4.32
N ASN A 117 -29.20 6.64 -3.81
CA ASN A 117 -29.94 7.87 -4.03
C ASN A 117 -28.97 8.96 -4.52
N ALA A 118 -29.41 10.22 -4.55
CA ALA A 118 -28.61 11.37 -4.94
C ALA A 118 -28.49 12.40 -3.81
N LEU A 119 -28.47 11.93 -2.56
CA LEU A 119 -28.37 12.79 -1.38
C LEU A 119 -27.02 13.49 -1.35
N THR A 120 -27.01 14.81 -1.25
CA THR A 120 -25.80 15.62 -1.04
C THR A 120 -25.57 15.94 0.44
N THR A 121 -26.62 15.87 1.25
CA THR A 121 -26.59 16.05 2.71
C THR A 121 -27.53 15.06 3.38
N LEU A 122 -27.22 14.72 4.64
CA LEU A 122 -28.08 13.92 5.51
C LEU A 122 -27.93 14.42 6.95
N ASP A 123 -28.99 14.98 7.51
CA ASP A 123 -29.02 15.44 8.90
C ASP A 123 -29.62 14.36 9.81
N LEU A 124 -28.82 13.89 10.76
CA LEU A 124 -29.20 12.87 11.75
C LEU A 124 -29.40 13.46 13.16
N GLY A 125 -29.53 14.79 13.28
CA GLY A 125 -29.67 15.48 14.57
C GLY A 125 -30.88 15.02 15.40
N GLY A 126 -31.96 14.60 14.73
CA GLY A 126 -33.16 14.04 15.36
C GLY A 126 -33.05 12.56 15.76
N CYS A 127 -32.13 11.80 15.16
CA CYS A 127 -32.13 10.33 15.18
C CYS A 127 -31.28 9.73 16.31
N LYS A 128 -31.50 10.16 17.56
CA LYS A 128 -30.61 9.82 18.69
C LYS A 128 -30.53 8.32 19.05
N LEU A 129 -31.52 7.54 18.62
CA LEU A 129 -31.61 6.09 18.88
C LEU A 129 -31.17 5.23 17.69
N LEU A 130 -30.56 5.85 16.66
CA LEU A 130 -30.14 5.15 15.45
C LEU A 130 -29.02 4.15 15.76
N THR A 131 -29.28 2.88 15.44
CA THR A 131 -28.35 1.74 15.57
C THR A 131 -27.81 1.32 14.21
N ASP A 132 -28.61 1.45 13.14
CA ASP A 132 -28.26 1.01 11.80
C ASP A 132 -28.41 2.14 10.79
N LEU A 133 -27.31 2.48 10.12
CA LEU A 133 -27.28 3.48 9.07
C LEU A 133 -26.67 2.89 7.81
N ASN A 134 -27.44 2.87 6.73
CA ASN A 134 -26.94 2.64 5.39
C ASN A 134 -27.33 3.80 4.48
N CYS A 135 -26.33 4.61 4.10
CA CYS A 135 -26.48 5.70 3.15
C CYS A 135 -25.47 5.58 1.99
N ALA A 136 -25.04 4.35 1.70
CA ALA A 136 -24.09 4.09 0.63
C ALA A 136 -24.59 4.52 -0.75
N ASN A 137 -23.69 4.73 -1.71
CA ASN A 137 -24.05 5.10 -3.09
C ASN A 137 -24.95 6.35 -3.13
N ASN A 138 -24.42 7.43 -2.55
CA ASN A 138 -25.00 8.78 -2.57
C ASN A 138 -23.92 9.78 -2.99
N LYS A 139 -24.17 11.08 -2.80
CA LYS A 139 -23.21 12.16 -3.13
C LYS A 139 -22.87 12.98 -1.89
N LEU A 140 -22.80 12.33 -0.73
CA LEU A 140 -22.53 13.00 0.54
C LEU A 140 -21.08 13.49 0.55
N SER A 141 -20.87 14.80 0.66
CA SER A 141 -19.54 15.39 0.84
C SER A 141 -19.15 15.53 2.32
N SER A 142 -20.13 15.41 3.22
CA SER A 142 -19.94 15.41 4.67
C SER A 142 -21.05 14.64 5.38
N ILE A 143 -20.75 14.08 6.55
CA ILE A 143 -21.72 13.45 7.43
C ILE A 143 -21.30 13.67 8.89
N SER A 144 -22.26 13.98 9.77
CA SER A 144 -22.02 14.09 11.20
C SER A 144 -22.76 12.96 11.92
N LEU A 145 -22.00 12.15 12.67
CA LEU A 145 -22.53 11.05 13.50
C LEU A 145 -22.52 11.40 14.99
N ALA A 146 -22.23 12.66 15.34
CA ALA A 146 -22.07 13.08 16.74
C ALA A 146 -23.36 12.97 17.57
N THR A 147 -24.52 13.00 16.91
CA THR A 147 -25.85 12.93 17.55
C THR A 147 -26.43 11.52 17.59
N THR A 148 -25.72 10.53 17.06
CA THR A 148 -26.13 9.12 16.97
C THR A 148 -25.16 8.25 17.77
N PRO A 149 -25.15 8.32 19.12
CA PRO A 149 -24.08 7.73 19.94
C PRO A 149 -24.12 6.20 20.06
N VAL A 150 -25.18 5.55 19.56
CA VAL A 150 -25.43 4.11 19.72
C VAL A 150 -25.42 3.34 18.39
N LEU A 151 -24.75 3.86 17.36
CA LEU A 151 -24.63 3.13 16.09
C LEU A 151 -23.85 1.83 16.28
N GLU A 152 -24.39 0.77 15.71
CA GLU A 152 -23.81 -0.58 15.68
C GLU A 152 -23.31 -0.91 14.27
N THR A 153 -24.11 -0.56 13.24
CA THR A 153 -23.77 -0.76 11.83
C THR A 153 -23.82 0.56 11.07
N VAL A 154 -22.71 0.90 10.40
CA VAL A 154 -22.56 2.12 9.60
C VAL A 154 -21.99 1.79 8.23
N ASN A 155 -22.79 2.02 7.19
CA ASN A 155 -22.35 1.95 5.80
C ASN A 155 -22.46 3.33 5.13
N LEU A 156 -21.30 3.90 4.83
CA LEU A 156 -21.10 5.17 4.15
C LEU A 156 -20.44 4.98 2.78
N SER A 157 -20.34 3.74 2.27
CA SER A 157 -19.54 3.47 1.07
C SER A 157 -20.02 4.25 -0.15
N ASP A 158 -19.11 4.49 -1.10
CA ASP A 158 -19.45 5.07 -2.40
C ASP A 158 -20.16 6.43 -2.26
N ASN A 159 -19.47 7.36 -1.61
CA ASN A 159 -19.87 8.74 -1.41
C ASN A 159 -18.66 9.65 -1.74
N GLU A 160 -18.81 10.95 -1.50
CA GLU A 160 -17.77 11.95 -1.76
C GLU A 160 -17.11 12.43 -0.45
N LEU A 161 -17.09 11.59 0.59
CA LEU A 161 -16.63 11.95 1.93
C LEU A 161 -15.10 12.09 1.95
N THR A 162 -14.61 13.13 2.63
CA THR A 162 -13.18 13.46 2.69
C THR A 162 -12.71 13.60 4.14
N GLY A 163 -11.40 13.82 4.33
CA GLY A 163 -10.81 14.10 5.64
C GLY A 163 -10.48 12.84 6.43
N THR A 164 -10.80 12.82 7.71
CA THR A 164 -10.57 11.66 8.60
C THR A 164 -11.89 11.18 9.15
N PHE A 165 -12.22 9.90 8.95
CA PHE A 165 -13.36 9.30 9.63
C PHE A 165 -13.05 9.13 11.12
N ALA A 166 -13.89 9.68 11.99
CA ALA A 166 -13.77 9.52 13.43
C ALA A 166 -15.16 9.44 14.06
N TYR A 167 -15.44 8.32 14.72
CA TYR A 167 -16.70 8.11 15.44
C TYR A 167 -16.43 7.34 16.72
N LYS A 168 -16.66 7.98 17.87
CA LYS A 168 -16.36 7.40 19.17
C LYS A 168 -17.59 6.69 19.72
N SER A 169 -17.62 5.36 19.60
CA SER A 169 -18.69 4.55 20.19
C SER A 169 -18.22 3.15 20.53
N SER A 170 -18.61 2.68 21.70
CA SER A 170 -18.42 1.30 22.13
C SER A 170 -19.42 0.33 21.51
N THR A 171 -20.48 0.79 20.85
CA THR A 171 -21.50 -0.09 20.22
C THR A 171 -21.16 -0.44 18.78
N LEU A 172 -20.28 0.33 18.13
CA LEU A 172 -19.96 0.10 16.71
C LEU A 172 -19.31 -1.27 16.50
N GLN A 173 -19.94 -2.08 15.66
CA GLN A 173 -19.51 -3.44 15.29
C GLN A 173 -19.12 -3.49 13.81
N HIS A 174 -19.87 -2.82 12.92
CA HIS A 174 -19.62 -2.87 11.49
C HIS A 174 -19.45 -1.46 10.92
N LEU A 175 -18.32 -1.22 10.26
CA LEU A 175 -18.03 0.04 9.59
C LEU A 175 -17.60 -0.21 8.15
N ASN A 176 -18.29 0.44 7.21
CA ASN A 176 -17.87 0.53 5.82
C ASN A 176 -17.79 1.99 5.37
N ILE A 177 -16.57 2.43 5.05
CA ILE A 177 -16.25 3.75 4.49
C ILE A 177 -15.59 3.65 3.11
N SER A 178 -15.68 2.48 2.47
CA SER A 178 -14.99 2.21 1.20
C SER A 178 -15.49 3.13 0.07
N GLY A 179 -14.70 3.33 -0.99
CA GLY A 179 -15.12 4.14 -2.14
C GLY A 179 -15.36 5.62 -1.79
N ASN A 180 -14.59 6.16 -0.83
CA ASN A 180 -14.63 7.56 -0.41
C ASN A 180 -13.22 8.16 -0.46
N ALA A 181 -13.10 9.48 -0.40
CA ALA A 181 -11.83 10.20 -0.38
C ALA A 181 -11.27 10.42 1.06
N TYR A 182 -11.58 9.51 1.99
CA TYR A 182 -11.01 9.56 3.35
C TYR A 182 -9.49 9.35 3.32
N THR A 183 -8.76 10.19 4.05
CA THR A 183 -7.30 10.14 4.20
C THR A 183 -6.83 9.50 5.51
N GLY A 184 -7.75 9.28 6.45
CA GLY A 184 -7.47 8.67 7.74
C GLY A 184 -8.73 8.10 8.40
N VAL A 185 -8.51 7.24 9.38
CA VAL A 185 -9.55 6.61 10.20
C VAL A 185 -9.08 6.57 11.67
N ASN A 186 -9.96 6.91 12.62
CA ASN A 186 -9.67 6.84 14.05
C ASN A 186 -10.70 5.93 14.74
N LEU A 187 -10.23 4.76 15.20
CA LEU A 187 -11.05 3.70 15.77
C LEU A 187 -10.75 3.42 17.25
N ASN A 188 -9.99 4.30 17.92
CA ASN A 188 -9.45 4.05 19.26
C ASN A 188 -10.52 3.81 20.35
N SER A 189 -11.75 4.26 20.11
CA SER A 189 -12.89 4.09 21.05
C SER A 189 -13.85 2.97 20.63
N ASN A 190 -13.63 2.33 19.49
CA ASN A 190 -14.52 1.31 18.92
C ASN A 190 -14.06 -0.09 19.31
N THR A 191 -14.09 -0.38 20.61
CA THR A 191 -13.54 -1.62 21.18
C THR A 191 -14.31 -2.88 20.78
N ASN A 192 -15.53 -2.75 20.27
CA ASN A 192 -16.38 -3.87 19.81
C ASN A 192 -16.45 -3.99 18.27
N LEU A 193 -15.57 -3.29 17.54
CA LEU A 193 -15.53 -3.33 16.08
C LEU A 193 -15.15 -4.73 15.58
N ASP A 194 -16.07 -5.37 14.86
CA ASP A 194 -15.91 -6.70 14.25
C ASP A 194 -15.45 -6.58 12.79
N VAL A 195 -16.08 -5.70 12.01
CA VAL A 195 -15.81 -5.55 10.57
C VAL A 195 -15.41 -4.11 10.25
N LEU A 196 -14.23 -3.96 9.65
CA LEU A 196 -13.77 -2.70 9.07
C LEU A 196 -13.59 -2.85 7.55
N LYS A 197 -14.32 -2.05 6.79
CA LYS A 197 -14.11 -1.87 5.34
C LYS A 197 -13.76 -0.41 5.05
N CYS A 198 -12.59 -0.20 4.48
CA CYS A 198 -12.05 1.10 4.07
C CYS A 198 -11.23 0.97 2.78
N ALA A 199 -11.60 0.02 1.92
CA ALA A 199 -10.97 -0.17 0.62
C ALA A 199 -11.29 0.99 -0.32
N GLU A 200 -10.47 1.22 -1.34
CA GLU A 200 -10.67 2.30 -2.31
C GLU A 200 -10.79 3.67 -1.62
N THR A 201 -9.91 3.91 -0.64
CA THR A 201 -9.77 5.20 0.05
C THR A 201 -8.35 5.74 -0.09
N SER A 202 -8.05 6.86 0.57
CA SER A 202 -6.68 7.38 0.72
C SER A 202 -6.15 7.22 2.16
N VAL A 203 -6.73 6.30 2.94
CA VAL A 203 -6.33 6.04 4.33
C VAL A 203 -4.87 5.60 4.37
N LYS A 204 -4.07 6.29 5.20
CA LYS A 204 -2.62 6.04 5.32
C LYS A 204 -2.23 5.04 6.41
N SER A 205 -3.11 4.85 7.38
CA SER A 205 -2.86 4.01 8.55
C SER A 205 -4.16 3.42 9.08
N VAL A 206 -4.13 2.13 9.43
CA VAL A 206 -5.22 1.45 10.12
C VAL A 206 -4.73 1.03 11.50
N ALA A 207 -5.43 1.46 12.54
CA ALA A 207 -5.15 1.05 13.91
C ALA A 207 -6.46 0.71 14.63
N THR A 208 -6.52 -0.45 15.27
CA THR A 208 -7.66 -0.86 16.11
C THR A 208 -7.20 -1.59 17.36
N THR A 209 -7.89 -1.35 18.46
CA THR A 209 -7.70 -2.05 19.73
C THR A 209 -8.79 -3.08 19.99
N SER A 210 -9.75 -3.25 19.07
CA SER A 210 -10.85 -4.19 19.27
C SER A 210 -10.36 -5.64 19.35
N ASN A 211 -10.88 -6.37 20.33
CA ASN A 211 -10.72 -7.83 20.43
C ASN A 211 -11.72 -8.58 19.54
N ALA A 212 -12.76 -7.89 19.04
CA ALA A 212 -13.82 -8.50 18.24
C ALA A 212 -13.49 -8.51 16.74
N ILE A 213 -12.51 -7.73 16.29
CA ILE A 213 -12.19 -7.55 14.87
C ILE A 213 -11.93 -8.89 14.19
N SER A 214 -12.82 -9.28 13.27
CA SER A 214 -12.69 -10.49 12.47
C SER A 214 -12.32 -10.21 11.02
N VAL A 215 -12.68 -9.03 10.49
CA VAL A 215 -12.46 -8.68 9.09
C VAL A 215 -11.89 -7.27 8.95
N ILE A 216 -10.79 -7.15 8.21
CA ILE A 216 -10.24 -5.88 7.73
C ILE A 216 -10.15 -5.93 6.21
N MET A 217 -10.85 -5.02 5.54
CA MET A 217 -10.73 -4.79 4.09
C MET A 217 -10.25 -3.36 3.86
N CYS A 218 -9.00 -3.19 3.45
CA CYS A 218 -8.40 -1.89 3.15
C CYS A 218 -7.63 -1.90 1.83
N GLY A 219 -7.99 -2.79 0.90
CA GLY A 219 -7.40 -2.89 -0.43
C GLY A 219 -7.46 -1.58 -1.22
N ASN A 220 -6.58 -1.41 -2.20
CA ASN A 220 -6.58 -0.27 -3.13
C ASN A 220 -6.60 1.09 -2.41
N SER A 221 -5.72 1.26 -1.42
CA SER A 221 -5.69 2.47 -0.59
C SER A 221 -4.28 3.08 -0.54
N ALA A 222 -3.93 3.77 0.56
CA ALA A 222 -2.59 4.33 0.77
C ALA A 222 -1.95 3.83 2.07
N VAL A 223 -2.38 2.68 2.58
CA VAL A 223 -2.03 2.19 3.91
C VAL A 223 -0.55 1.83 3.97
N SER A 224 0.18 2.53 4.83
CA SER A 224 1.61 2.34 5.06
C SER A 224 1.92 1.67 6.40
N SER A 225 0.94 1.68 7.32
CA SER A 225 1.04 1.02 8.62
C SER A 225 -0.30 0.43 9.04
N MET A 226 -0.27 -0.81 9.51
CA MET A 226 -1.40 -1.50 10.12
C MET A 226 -1.02 -1.99 11.51
N THR A 227 -1.79 -1.59 12.52
CA THR A 227 -1.62 -2.03 13.92
C THR A 227 -2.94 -2.62 14.41
N ILE A 228 -2.97 -3.93 14.56
CA ILE A 228 -4.11 -4.67 15.10
C ILE A 228 -3.82 -4.99 16.58
N ASN A 229 -4.87 -5.21 17.36
CA ASN A 229 -4.77 -5.69 18.75
C ASN A 229 -3.77 -6.86 18.86
N GLY A 230 -2.93 -6.91 19.88
CA GLY A 230 -1.88 -7.91 19.99
C GLY A 230 -2.33 -9.37 20.13
N THR A 231 -3.56 -9.67 20.57
CA THR A 231 -4.04 -11.06 20.78
C THR A 231 -4.93 -11.60 19.66
N MET A 232 -5.48 -10.74 18.79
CA MET A 232 -6.26 -11.07 17.57
C MET A 232 -7.18 -12.31 17.67
N PRO A 233 -7.97 -12.51 18.75
CA PRO A 233 -8.63 -13.79 19.00
C PRO A 233 -9.72 -14.13 17.97
N SER A 234 -10.23 -13.12 17.24
CA SER A 234 -11.29 -13.27 16.24
C SER A 234 -10.84 -13.01 14.81
N LEU A 235 -9.59 -12.55 14.58
CA LEU A 235 -9.16 -12.10 13.26
C LEU A 235 -9.12 -13.27 12.29
N ARG A 236 -9.94 -13.20 11.24
CA ARG A 236 -10.12 -14.25 10.24
C ARG A 236 -9.67 -13.80 8.86
N ASP A 237 -10.04 -12.58 8.45
CA ASP A 237 -9.84 -12.11 7.09
C ASP A 237 -9.13 -10.75 7.06
N VAL A 238 -8.00 -10.68 6.35
CA VAL A 238 -7.29 -9.43 6.07
C VAL A 238 -7.07 -9.29 4.57
N PHE A 239 -7.73 -8.30 3.98
CA PHE A 239 -7.58 -7.90 2.58
C PHE A 239 -6.94 -6.51 2.54
N ALA A 240 -5.64 -6.45 2.29
CA ALA A 240 -4.81 -5.24 2.33
C ALA A 240 -3.93 -5.10 1.08
N GLU A 241 -4.37 -5.68 -0.04
CA GLU A 241 -3.72 -5.60 -1.34
C GLU A 241 -3.62 -4.16 -1.87
N ASN A 242 -2.67 -3.91 -2.77
CA ASN A 242 -2.50 -2.60 -3.45
C ASN A 242 -2.35 -1.44 -2.46
N ASN A 243 -1.33 -1.52 -1.59
CA ASN A 243 -1.06 -0.56 -0.53
C ASN A 243 0.46 -0.23 -0.45
N LYS A 244 0.91 0.32 0.68
CA LYS A 244 2.30 0.73 0.93
C LYS A 244 2.88 0.11 2.20
N LEU A 245 2.35 -1.03 2.65
CA LEU A 245 2.80 -1.70 3.86
C LEU A 245 4.24 -2.19 3.69
N SER A 246 5.07 -1.95 4.70
CA SER A 246 6.46 -2.45 4.75
C SER A 246 6.66 -3.61 5.73
N LYS A 247 5.72 -3.77 6.66
CA LYS A 247 5.63 -4.88 7.61
C LYS A 247 4.18 -5.14 7.97
N LEU A 248 3.87 -6.38 8.34
CA LEU A 248 2.59 -6.77 8.92
C LEU A 248 2.84 -7.83 9.99
N ASN A 249 2.16 -7.73 11.13
CA ASN A 249 2.20 -8.75 12.18
C ASN A 249 0.79 -9.30 12.41
N VAL A 250 0.62 -10.59 12.13
CA VAL A 250 -0.59 -11.39 12.38
C VAL A 250 -0.24 -12.68 13.14
N GLU A 251 0.87 -12.69 13.89
CA GLU A 251 1.41 -13.90 14.54
C GLU A 251 0.48 -14.53 15.59
N ASN A 252 -0.39 -13.72 16.19
CA ASN A 252 -1.36 -14.14 17.20
C ASN A 252 -2.78 -14.28 16.63
N ALA A 253 -2.93 -14.28 15.30
CA ALA A 253 -4.22 -14.50 14.65
C ALA A 253 -4.44 -16.01 14.41
N ASP A 254 -4.67 -16.76 15.49
CA ASP A 254 -4.80 -18.23 15.42
C ASP A 254 -5.97 -18.71 14.54
N ASN A 255 -6.99 -17.85 14.36
CA ASN A 255 -8.20 -18.10 13.56
C ASN A 255 -8.14 -17.50 12.13
N LEU A 256 -6.96 -17.08 11.68
CA LEU A 256 -6.78 -16.52 10.33
C LEU A 256 -7.18 -17.56 9.27
N ASP A 257 -7.91 -17.12 8.25
CA ASP A 257 -8.36 -17.96 7.13
C ASP A 257 -7.84 -17.38 5.80
N TYR A 258 -7.96 -16.05 5.62
CA TYR A 258 -7.52 -15.35 4.41
C TYR A 258 -6.60 -14.17 4.74
N LEU A 259 -5.44 -14.14 4.06
CA LEU A 259 -4.51 -13.01 4.08
C LEU A 259 -4.15 -12.63 2.65
N ALA A 260 -4.64 -11.47 2.20
CA ALA A 260 -4.29 -10.88 0.92
C ALA A 260 -3.51 -9.58 1.13
N VAL A 261 -2.25 -9.56 0.70
CA VAL A 261 -1.32 -8.45 0.89
C VAL A 261 -0.46 -8.19 -0.34
N GLU A 262 -0.89 -8.67 -1.51
CA GLU A 262 -0.18 -8.46 -2.76
C GLU A 262 -0.03 -6.96 -3.09
N ASN A 263 0.98 -6.63 -3.90
CA ASN A 263 1.26 -5.26 -4.36
C ASN A 263 1.47 -4.27 -3.18
N ASN A 264 2.39 -4.63 -2.29
CA ASN A 264 2.83 -3.81 -1.16
C ASN A 264 4.37 -3.64 -1.20
N GLN A 265 4.99 -3.26 -0.08
CA GLN A 265 6.44 -3.13 0.07
C GLN A 265 6.95 -4.01 1.23
N LEU A 266 6.24 -5.10 1.55
CA LEU A 266 6.47 -5.92 2.74
C LEU A 266 7.83 -6.58 2.66
N LYS A 267 8.68 -6.34 3.66
CA LYS A 267 9.93 -7.09 3.85
C LYS A 267 9.72 -8.32 4.72
N THR A 268 8.79 -8.20 5.66
CA THR A 268 8.43 -9.26 6.61
C THR A 268 6.94 -9.29 6.84
N VAL A 269 6.41 -10.50 6.99
CA VAL A 269 5.08 -10.76 7.52
C VAL A 269 5.23 -11.80 8.63
N ASN A 270 4.86 -11.44 9.86
CA ASN A 270 4.86 -12.40 10.96
C ASN A 270 3.54 -13.18 10.88
N LEU A 271 3.61 -14.40 10.35
CA LEU A 271 2.47 -15.29 10.18
C LEU A 271 2.12 -16.02 11.49
N PRO A 272 0.86 -16.43 11.69
CA PRO A 272 0.49 -17.25 12.83
C PRO A 272 1.19 -18.62 12.78
N SER A 273 1.22 -19.34 13.89
CA SER A 273 1.76 -20.71 13.92
C SER A 273 0.78 -21.76 13.41
N THR A 274 -0.51 -21.40 13.30
CA THR A 274 -1.60 -22.25 12.82
C THR A 274 -1.62 -22.33 11.30
N ASN A 275 -2.32 -23.34 10.79
CA ASN A 275 -2.58 -23.48 9.36
C ASN A 275 -3.78 -22.61 8.96
N PHE A 276 -3.76 -22.07 7.74
CA PHE A 276 -4.85 -21.26 7.22
C PHE A 276 -5.07 -21.48 5.72
N TYR A 277 -6.20 -20.97 5.20
CA TYR A 277 -6.68 -21.37 3.89
C TYR A 277 -5.94 -20.69 2.73
N ALA A 278 -5.78 -19.36 2.76
CA ALA A 278 -5.14 -18.65 1.64
C ALA A 278 -4.21 -17.52 2.07
N TYR A 279 -3.07 -17.41 1.38
CA TYR A 279 -2.11 -16.33 1.49
C TYR A 279 -1.70 -15.82 0.10
N THR A 280 -2.02 -14.58 -0.24
CA THR A 280 -1.55 -13.92 -1.46
C THR A 280 -0.60 -12.79 -1.10
N CYS A 281 0.65 -12.88 -1.54
CA CYS A 281 1.73 -11.98 -1.14
C CYS A 281 2.65 -11.60 -2.30
N ASP A 282 2.18 -11.77 -3.54
CA ASP A 282 2.87 -11.37 -4.75
C ASP A 282 3.23 -9.88 -4.74
N ASN A 283 4.28 -9.51 -5.47
CA ASN A 283 4.70 -8.11 -5.65
C ASN A 283 4.98 -7.38 -4.33
N ASN A 284 5.77 -8.03 -3.47
CA ASN A 284 6.31 -7.49 -2.20
C ASN A 284 7.86 -7.52 -2.19
N LYS A 285 8.50 -7.38 -1.03
CA LYS A 285 9.96 -7.48 -0.86
C LYS A 285 10.34 -8.58 0.15
N LEU A 286 9.58 -9.67 0.15
CA LEU A 286 9.66 -10.70 1.18
C LEU A 286 10.92 -11.55 1.05
N SER A 287 11.58 -11.84 2.17
CA SER A 287 12.59 -12.90 2.24
C SER A 287 11.93 -14.29 2.26
N PHE A 288 12.69 -15.35 1.96
CA PHE A 288 12.18 -16.72 2.05
C PHE A 288 11.74 -17.09 3.47
N ASN A 289 12.40 -16.56 4.51
CA ASN A 289 11.99 -16.77 5.91
C ASN A 289 10.66 -16.12 6.27
N SER A 290 10.15 -15.18 5.46
CA SER A 290 8.85 -14.53 5.67
C SER A 290 7.69 -15.28 5.00
N LEU A 291 7.99 -16.35 4.26
CA LEU A 291 7.01 -17.19 3.58
C LEU A 291 6.58 -18.36 4.49
N PRO A 292 5.37 -18.91 4.32
CA PRO A 292 4.80 -19.91 5.23
C PRO A 292 5.49 -21.26 5.13
N LYS A 293 5.60 -22.01 6.23
CA LYS A 293 6.18 -23.36 6.19
C LYS A 293 5.41 -24.29 5.23
N GLU A 294 6.07 -25.31 4.70
CA GLU A 294 5.42 -26.32 3.85
C GLU A 294 4.16 -26.88 4.53
N GLY A 295 3.04 -26.86 3.81
CA GLY A 295 1.74 -27.34 4.30
C GLY A 295 1.01 -26.42 5.28
N GLN A 296 1.59 -25.27 5.66
CA GLN A 296 0.92 -24.29 6.53
C GLN A 296 -0.25 -23.59 5.83
N VAL A 297 -0.10 -23.28 4.54
CA VAL A 297 -1.11 -22.57 3.74
C VAL A 297 -1.60 -23.46 2.61
N LYS A 298 -2.92 -23.59 2.47
CA LYS A 298 -3.53 -24.43 1.42
C LYS A 298 -3.41 -23.80 0.03
N TYR A 299 -3.65 -22.49 -0.09
CA TYR A 299 -3.53 -21.74 -1.33
C TYR A 299 -2.56 -20.58 -1.15
N LEU A 300 -1.33 -20.76 -1.64
CA LEU A 300 -0.27 -19.77 -1.56
C LEU A 300 -0.01 -19.14 -2.94
N SER A 301 0.02 -17.81 -2.99
CA SER A 301 0.50 -17.03 -4.13
C SER A 301 1.63 -16.10 -3.67
N TYR A 302 2.80 -16.22 -4.30
CA TYR A 302 4.05 -15.61 -3.82
C TYR A 302 5.00 -15.15 -4.95
N ALA A 303 4.56 -15.21 -6.21
CA ALA A 303 5.37 -14.90 -7.38
C ALA A 303 5.68 -13.39 -7.51
N ASN A 304 6.77 -13.07 -8.24
CA ASN A 304 7.25 -11.70 -8.53
C ASN A 304 7.45 -10.82 -7.28
N GLN A 305 8.65 -10.79 -6.71
CA GLN A 305 8.98 -9.82 -5.66
C GLN A 305 9.55 -8.53 -6.29
N GLN A 306 9.17 -7.36 -5.76
CA GLN A 306 9.64 -6.04 -6.14
C GLN A 306 11.13 -5.87 -5.82
N SER A 307 11.91 -5.50 -6.85
CA SER A 307 13.30 -5.04 -6.81
C SER A 307 14.31 -6.03 -6.24
N ASP A 308 15.57 -5.85 -6.65
CA ASP A 308 16.69 -6.58 -6.10
C ASP A 308 16.86 -6.32 -4.59
N ILE A 309 17.39 -7.32 -3.89
CA ILE A 309 17.91 -7.19 -2.53
C ILE A 309 19.04 -6.16 -2.56
N ASP A 310 18.82 -5.03 -1.88
CA ASP A 310 19.78 -3.93 -1.82
C ASP A 310 21.02 -4.33 -1.01
N ILE A 311 22.15 -4.46 -1.71
CA ILE A 311 23.47 -4.70 -1.12
C ILE A 311 24.43 -3.53 -1.33
N THR A 312 23.94 -2.35 -1.73
CA THR A 312 24.78 -1.20 -2.08
C THR A 312 25.69 -0.73 -0.94
N SER A 313 25.27 -0.92 0.31
CA SER A 313 26.09 -0.63 1.51
C SER A 313 27.27 -1.58 1.71
N LYS A 314 27.27 -2.73 1.02
CA LYS A 314 28.28 -3.79 1.06
C LYS A 314 29.25 -3.71 -0.13
N LEU A 315 29.22 -2.62 -0.89
CA LEU A 315 29.98 -2.41 -2.11
C LEU A 315 30.69 -1.05 -2.08
N LYS A 316 31.75 -0.89 -2.89
CA LYS A 316 32.24 0.45 -3.22
C LYS A 316 31.40 1.06 -4.33
N ARG A 317 31.50 2.37 -4.50
CA ARG A 317 30.85 3.09 -5.59
C ARG A 317 31.74 4.18 -6.15
N VAL A 318 31.65 4.38 -7.45
CA VAL A 318 32.32 5.45 -8.19
C VAL A 318 31.34 6.06 -9.19
N ARG A 319 31.57 7.29 -9.66
CA ARG A 319 30.76 7.88 -10.74
C ARG A 319 31.42 7.64 -12.08
N ASN A 320 30.68 7.11 -13.05
CA ASN A 320 31.16 6.98 -14.43
C ASN A 320 31.20 8.35 -15.14
N ASP A 321 31.67 8.35 -16.39
CA ASP A 321 31.77 9.55 -17.25
C ASP A 321 30.41 10.24 -17.52
N LYS A 322 29.29 9.55 -17.26
CA LYS A 322 27.92 10.08 -17.36
C LYS A 322 27.39 10.60 -16.02
N GLY A 323 28.16 10.48 -14.94
CA GLY A 323 27.79 10.91 -13.59
C GLY A 323 26.92 9.90 -12.82
N GLU A 324 26.74 8.69 -13.33
CA GLU A 324 25.94 7.61 -12.73
C GLU A 324 26.77 6.82 -11.72
N TRP A 325 26.15 6.35 -10.63
CA TRP A 325 26.84 5.50 -9.65
C TRP A 325 27.03 4.08 -10.20
N VAL A 326 28.28 3.63 -10.22
CA VAL A 326 28.66 2.24 -10.49
C VAL A 326 29.11 1.62 -9.19
N TYR A 327 28.48 0.52 -8.78
CA TYR A 327 28.88 -0.25 -7.61
C TYR A 327 29.89 -1.33 -7.98
N TYR A 328 30.93 -1.52 -7.18
CA TYR A 328 32.02 -2.41 -7.52
C TYR A 328 32.72 -3.07 -6.34
N LEU A 329 33.45 -4.14 -6.66
CA LEU A 329 34.49 -4.77 -5.85
C LEU A 329 35.79 -4.86 -6.66
N LEU A 330 36.92 -4.95 -5.97
CA LEU A 330 38.21 -5.23 -6.59
C LEU A 330 38.53 -6.72 -6.56
N THR A 331 39.22 -7.20 -7.60
CA THR A 331 39.76 -8.55 -7.61
C THR A 331 40.74 -8.73 -6.47
N CYS A 332 40.69 -9.89 -5.84
CA CYS A 332 41.62 -10.32 -4.81
C CYS A 332 42.66 -11.22 -5.49
N GLU A 333 43.89 -10.74 -5.65
CA GLU A 333 44.94 -11.51 -6.31
C GLU A 333 45.46 -12.63 -5.40
N LYS A 334 45.56 -12.36 -4.09
CA LYS A 334 46.16 -13.26 -3.11
C LYS A 334 45.16 -13.72 -2.07
N ALA A 335 45.14 -15.02 -1.79
CA ALA A 335 44.34 -15.60 -0.71
C ALA A 335 44.59 -14.96 0.67
N SER A 336 45.76 -14.36 0.90
CA SER A 336 46.08 -13.60 2.11
C SER A 336 45.23 -12.36 2.29
N GLU A 337 44.87 -11.68 1.19
CA GLU A 337 44.06 -10.46 1.19
C GLU A 337 42.58 -10.78 1.49
N TYR A 338 42.08 -11.93 1.02
CA TYR A 338 40.77 -12.45 1.39
C TYR A 338 40.61 -12.59 2.92
N ASN A 339 41.67 -13.02 3.63
CA ASN A 339 41.63 -13.18 5.09
C ASN A 339 41.52 -11.85 5.86
N THR A 340 41.64 -10.71 5.19
CA THR A 340 41.43 -9.40 5.83
C THR A 340 39.95 -9.04 5.95
N PHE A 341 39.07 -9.72 5.21
CA PHE A 341 37.61 -9.56 5.22
C PHE A 341 37.14 -8.10 5.03
N LYS A 342 37.81 -7.35 4.15
CA LYS A 342 37.57 -5.91 3.97
C LYS A 342 37.21 -5.54 2.54
N LEU A 343 36.36 -4.53 2.42
CA LEU A 343 36.17 -3.77 1.19
C LEU A 343 37.49 -3.11 0.76
N PRO A 344 37.75 -2.98 -0.55
CA PRO A 344 36.86 -3.31 -1.67
C PRO A 344 36.93 -4.77 -2.16
N TYR A 345 37.67 -5.66 -1.49
CA TYR A 345 38.00 -6.99 -2.03
C TYR A 345 37.01 -8.10 -1.67
N VAL A 346 36.35 -8.00 -0.51
CA VAL A 346 35.49 -9.05 0.03
C VAL A 346 34.04 -8.56 0.13
N LEU A 347 33.13 -9.29 -0.51
CA LEU A 347 31.69 -9.15 -0.30
C LEU A 347 31.27 -9.98 0.91
N ASN A 348 30.52 -9.36 1.83
CA ASN A 348 29.94 -10.05 2.97
C ASN A 348 28.40 -9.97 2.95
N ILE A 349 27.78 -11.05 2.48
CA ILE A 349 26.33 -11.27 2.47
C ILE A 349 25.91 -12.39 3.44
N GLN A 350 26.71 -12.66 4.47
CA GLN A 350 26.44 -13.75 5.42
C GLN A 350 25.04 -13.64 6.04
N GLU A 351 24.62 -12.42 6.43
CA GLU A 351 23.27 -12.17 6.97
C GLU A 351 22.15 -12.61 6.00
N LEU A 352 22.32 -12.39 4.69
CA LEU A 352 21.32 -12.76 3.68
C LEU A 352 21.24 -14.27 3.47
N VAL A 353 22.35 -14.97 3.68
CA VAL A 353 22.41 -16.44 3.57
C VAL A 353 21.78 -17.08 4.81
N GLU A 354 22.01 -16.50 5.99
CA GLU A 354 21.40 -16.94 7.25
C GLU A 354 19.88 -16.70 7.26
N ASP A 355 19.43 -15.55 6.76
CA ASP A 355 18.01 -15.14 6.73
C ASP A 355 17.14 -15.80 5.66
N ASN A 356 17.69 -16.68 4.83
CA ASN A 356 16.89 -17.26 3.73
C ASN A 356 16.83 -18.79 3.74
N SER A 357 17.68 -19.48 4.51
CA SER A 357 17.90 -20.93 4.40
C SER A 357 18.01 -21.43 2.94
N ALA A 358 18.37 -20.51 2.03
CA ALA A 358 18.25 -20.66 0.59
C ALA A 358 19.60 -21.09 0.01
N SER A 359 19.54 -21.75 -1.13
CA SER A 359 20.71 -21.89 -1.98
C SER A 359 21.01 -20.53 -2.63
N TYR A 360 22.29 -20.20 -2.77
CA TYR A 360 22.72 -18.97 -3.42
C TYR A 360 23.83 -19.25 -4.42
N THR A 361 23.82 -18.50 -5.53
CA THR A 361 24.79 -18.63 -6.61
C THR A 361 25.22 -17.25 -7.07
N TYR A 362 26.52 -17.06 -7.26
CA TYR A 362 27.06 -15.85 -7.89
C TYR A 362 26.92 -15.98 -9.40
N LYS A 363 26.23 -15.03 -10.03
CA LYS A 363 25.96 -14.98 -11.46
C LYS A 363 26.80 -13.89 -12.09
N SER A 364 27.28 -14.12 -13.30
CA SER A 364 27.87 -13.10 -14.16
C SER A 364 27.02 -12.87 -15.40
N VAL A 365 26.95 -11.62 -15.84
CA VAL A 365 26.32 -11.23 -17.12
C VAL A 365 27.42 -10.78 -18.08
N ASP A 366 27.40 -11.33 -19.29
CA ASP A 366 28.37 -10.98 -20.33
C ASP A 366 27.94 -9.76 -21.17
N GLU A 367 28.70 -9.45 -22.22
CA GLU A 367 28.43 -8.29 -23.08
C GLU A 367 27.15 -8.39 -23.90
N ASN A 368 26.66 -9.60 -24.12
CA ASN A 368 25.44 -9.90 -24.86
C ASN A 368 24.21 -10.03 -23.95
N GLY A 369 24.40 -9.91 -22.63
CA GLY A 369 23.35 -10.13 -21.64
C GLY A 369 23.15 -11.61 -21.26
N GLU A 370 24.06 -12.51 -21.66
CA GLU A 370 23.98 -13.91 -21.27
C GLU A 370 24.40 -14.11 -19.81
N VAL A 371 23.58 -14.86 -19.07
CA VAL A 371 23.78 -15.15 -17.66
C VAL A 371 24.49 -16.49 -17.47
N SER A 372 25.54 -16.51 -16.65
CA SER A 372 26.30 -17.71 -16.31
C SER A 372 26.63 -17.80 -14.82
N ASP A 373 26.80 -19.01 -14.30
CA ASP A 373 27.28 -19.24 -12.94
C ASP A 373 28.78 -18.95 -12.85
N ILE A 374 29.20 -18.18 -11.85
CA ILE A 374 30.62 -17.96 -11.58
C ILE A 374 31.21 -19.22 -10.95
N ALA A 375 32.21 -19.80 -11.61
CA ALA A 375 32.86 -21.01 -11.16
C ALA A 375 33.56 -20.81 -9.79
N LYS A 376 33.45 -21.80 -8.90
CA LYS A 376 34.15 -21.78 -7.59
C LYS A 376 35.67 -21.62 -7.73
N SER A 377 36.26 -22.05 -8.86
CA SER A 377 37.68 -21.84 -9.17
C SER A 377 38.05 -20.37 -9.27
N ASP A 378 37.12 -19.50 -9.66
CA ASP A 378 37.32 -18.08 -9.88
C ASP A 378 37.03 -17.23 -8.62
N MET A 379 36.76 -17.89 -7.50
CA MET A 379 36.41 -17.26 -6.24
C MET A 379 37.25 -17.78 -5.07
N TYR A 380 37.48 -16.92 -4.08
CA TYR A 380 37.85 -17.32 -2.74
C TYR A 380 36.58 -17.41 -1.90
N ILE A 381 36.22 -18.64 -1.53
CA ILE A 381 35.09 -18.96 -0.65
C ILE A 381 35.55 -19.94 0.43
N LYS A 382 34.98 -19.88 1.62
CA LYS A 382 35.25 -20.83 2.72
C LYS A 382 33.94 -21.42 3.24
N ILE A 383 33.90 -22.74 3.42
CA ILE A 383 32.72 -23.45 3.94
C ILE A 383 32.28 -22.90 5.31
N ALA A 384 33.24 -22.58 6.18
CA ALA A 384 33.00 -22.03 7.51
C ALA A 384 32.43 -20.61 7.51
N TYR A 385 32.47 -19.90 6.38
CA TYR A 385 32.04 -18.50 6.25
C TYR A 385 31.13 -18.36 5.02
N LYS A 386 29.93 -18.93 5.10
CA LYS A 386 28.93 -18.81 4.02
C LYS A 386 28.61 -17.32 3.78
N GLY A 387 28.46 -16.94 2.51
CA GLY A 387 28.18 -15.57 2.12
C GLY A 387 29.38 -14.61 2.11
N LEU A 388 30.59 -15.08 2.47
CA LEU A 388 31.81 -14.33 2.22
C LEU A 388 32.47 -14.80 0.92
N VAL A 389 32.75 -13.85 0.03
CA VAL A 389 33.40 -14.12 -1.25
C VAL A 389 34.39 -13.02 -1.63
N ALA A 390 35.49 -13.41 -2.27
CA ALA A 390 36.28 -12.52 -3.11
C ALA A 390 36.48 -13.13 -4.48
N PHE A 391 36.58 -12.30 -5.51
CA PHE A 391 36.71 -12.74 -6.90
C PHE A 391 38.18 -12.68 -7.33
N LYS A 392 38.65 -13.71 -8.04
CA LYS A 392 40.06 -13.83 -8.48
C LYS A 392 40.34 -13.17 -9.82
N LYS A 393 39.29 -12.80 -10.54
CA LYS A 393 39.36 -12.23 -11.89
C LYS A 393 38.20 -11.23 -12.08
N PRO A 394 38.31 -10.31 -13.05
CA PRO A 394 37.26 -9.32 -13.30
C PRO A 394 36.01 -9.95 -13.91
N PHE A 395 34.87 -9.31 -13.65
CA PHE A 395 33.56 -9.62 -14.19
C PHE A 395 32.82 -8.30 -14.46
N ARG A 396 32.30 -8.15 -15.68
CA ARG A 396 31.62 -6.93 -16.11
C ARG A 396 30.40 -6.61 -15.27
N GLU A 397 29.64 -7.63 -14.91
CA GLU A 397 28.44 -7.51 -14.13
C GLU A 397 28.21 -8.79 -13.33
N VAL A 398 27.94 -8.63 -12.04
CA VAL A 398 27.76 -9.70 -11.06
C VAL A 398 26.55 -9.40 -10.21
N TYR A 399 25.79 -10.44 -9.90
CA TYR A 399 24.76 -10.41 -8.87
C TYR A 399 24.70 -11.75 -8.14
N VAL A 400 24.05 -11.80 -6.99
CA VAL A 400 23.82 -13.04 -6.26
C VAL A 400 22.36 -13.43 -6.42
N GLU A 401 22.12 -14.64 -6.91
CA GLU A 401 20.80 -15.24 -7.01
C GLU A 401 20.55 -16.16 -5.82
N PHE A 402 19.42 -16.00 -5.15
CA PHE A 402 18.93 -16.85 -4.07
C PHE A 402 17.72 -17.64 -4.54
N THR A 403 17.69 -18.92 -4.22
CA THR A 403 16.64 -19.89 -4.57
C THR A 403 16.32 -20.76 -3.36
N ASN A 404 15.06 -21.14 -3.17
CA ASN A 404 14.66 -22.05 -2.10
C ASN A 404 13.87 -23.22 -2.70
N SER A 405 14.16 -24.46 -2.27
CA SER A 405 13.50 -25.67 -2.77
C SER A 405 12.00 -25.69 -2.51
N ASP A 406 11.58 -25.05 -1.42
CA ASP A 406 10.18 -24.97 -0.99
C ASP A 406 9.41 -23.94 -1.85
N TYR A 407 10.15 -23.08 -2.56
CA TYR A 407 9.63 -21.99 -3.41
C TYR A 407 10.35 -21.97 -4.77
N PRO A 408 10.21 -23.03 -5.58
CA PRO A 408 11.01 -23.19 -6.80
C PRO A 408 10.78 -22.08 -7.84
N ASP A 409 9.62 -21.43 -7.80
CA ASP A 409 9.24 -20.37 -8.74
C ASP A 409 9.71 -18.98 -8.30
N LEU A 410 10.25 -18.84 -7.07
CA LEU A 410 10.78 -17.58 -6.56
C LEU A 410 12.30 -17.56 -6.62
N LYS A 411 12.83 -16.58 -7.36
CA LYS A 411 14.23 -16.23 -7.38
C LYS A 411 14.40 -14.80 -6.88
N GLN A 412 15.28 -14.60 -5.90
CA GLN A 412 15.64 -13.26 -5.44
C GLN A 412 17.04 -12.94 -5.90
N GLN A 413 17.29 -11.72 -6.36
CA GLN A 413 18.59 -11.30 -6.87
C GLN A 413 19.06 -10.08 -6.09
N THR A 414 20.36 -9.89 -5.94
CA THR A 414 20.93 -8.69 -5.31
C THR A 414 21.17 -7.58 -6.30
N THR A 415 21.42 -6.36 -5.81
CA THR A 415 21.97 -5.28 -6.63
C THR A 415 23.14 -5.78 -7.48
N HIS A 416 23.12 -5.42 -8.76
CA HIS A 416 24.18 -5.75 -9.71
C HIS A 416 25.42 -4.87 -9.47
N PHE A 417 26.62 -5.43 -9.63
CA PHE A 417 27.89 -4.74 -9.40
C PHE A 417 29.01 -5.24 -10.32
N VAL A 418 30.06 -4.43 -10.45
CA VAL A 418 31.26 -4.75 -11.25
C VAL A 418 32.33 -5.40 -10.38
N VAL A 419 33.09 -6.35 -10.92
CA VAL A 419 34.35 -6.81 -10.33
C VAL A 419 35.48 -6.41 -11.27
N ALA A 420 36.42 -5.61 -10.77
CA ALA A 420 37.51 -5.05 -11.58
C ALA A 420 38.87 -5.18 -10.90
N ASN A 421 39.97 -5.09 -11.64
CA ASN A 421 41.31 -5.15 -11.05
C ASN A 421 41.67 -3.85 -10.32
N SER A 422 41.10 -2.72 -10.73
CA SER A 422 41.31 -1.41 -10.10
C SER A 422 40.05 -0.55 -10.17
N GLU A 423 39.98 0.51 -9.37
CA GLU A 423 38.89 1.50 -9.47
C GLU A 423 38.91 2.21 -10.84
N ASP A 424 40.10 2.39 -11.43
CA ASP A 424 40.24 2.98 -12.76
C ASP A 424 39.62 2.11 -13.86
N GLU A 425 39.70 0.78 -13.76
CA GLU A 425 39.01 -0.11 -14.69
C GLU A 425 37.48 0.02 -14.58
N VAL A 426 36.95 0.27 -13.38
CA VAL A 426 35.50 0.51 -13.17
C VAL A 426 35.07 1.82 -13.82
N LEU A 427 35.91 2.85 -13.74
CA LEU A 427 35.67 4.16 -14.34
C LEU A 427 35.69 4.10 -15.87
N THR A 428 36.69 3.40 -16.42
CA THR A 428 37.04 3.51 -17.83
C THR A 428 36.55 2.33 -18.67
N GLY A 429 36.22 1.19 -18.05
CA GLY A 429 35.89 -0.07 -18.73
C GLY A 429 37.10 -0.76 -19.37
N ILE A 430 38.32 -0.33 -19.04
CA ILE A 430 39.54 -0.72 -19.73
C ILE A 430 40.43 -1.53 -18.79
N ASN A 431 40.69 -2.77 -19.20
CA ASN A 431 41.72 -3.60 -18.59
C ASN A 431 43.09 -3.13 -19.06
N ASN A 432 44.09 -3.06 -18.16
CA ASN A 432 45.50 -2.78 -18.45
C ASN A 432 46.01 -3.52 -19.72
N VAL A 433 45.83 -2.93 -20.91
CA VAL A 433 46.19 -3.57 -22.18
C VAL A 433 47.69 -3.51 -22.30
N THR A 434 48.36 -4.59 -21.90
CA THR A 434 49.79 -4.74 -22.13
C THR A 434 49.98 -5.24 -23.56
N THR A 435 50.36 -4.35 -24.47
CA THR A 435 50.73 -4.73 -25.84
C THR A 435 52.23 -4.59 -26.01
N VAL A 436 52.91 -5.72 -26.21
CA VAL A 436 54.33 -5.71 -26.57
C VAL A 436 54.43 -5.68 -28.09
N ALA A 437 54.75 -4.52 -28.64
CA ALA A 437 54.96 -4.35 -30.08
C ALA A 437 56.37 -3.84 -30.33
N ASN A 438 57.14 -4.57 -31.13
CA ASN A 438 58.46 -4.14 -31.61
C ASN A 438 59.46 -3.73 -30.50
N GLY A 439 59.37 -4.26 -29.28
CA GLY A 439 60.25 -3.92 -28.16
C GLY A 439 59.83 -2.71 -27.32
N LEU A 440 58.62 -2.19 -27.56
CA LEU A 440 57.93 -1.21 -26.72
C LEU A 440 56.82 -1.93 -25.94
N ASP A 441 56.91 -1.89 -24.61
CA ASP A 441 55.84 -2.29 -23.69
C ASP A 441 54.95 -1.07 -23.44
N ILE A 442 53.65 -1.23 -23.66
CA ILE A 442 52.66 -0.16 -23.51
C ILE A 442 51.67 -0.59 -22.43
N LYS A 443 51.57 0.20 -21.36
CA LYS A 443 50.58 0.04 -20.29
C LYS A 443 49.74 1.30 -20.21
N ALA A 444 48.43 1.12 -20.06
CA ALA A 444 47.47 2.20 -19.94
C ALA A 444 46.65 2.01 -18.67
N GLY A 445 46.58 3.03 -17.83
CA GLY A 445 45.79 3.05 -16.60
C GLY A 445 45.86 4.42 -15.90
N SER A 446 44.82 4.79 -15.15
CA SER A 446 44.77 6.00 -14.31
C SER A 446 45.00 7.34 -15.04
N GLY A 447 44.58 7.48 -16.32
CA GLY A 447 44.87 8.69 -17.11
C GLY A 447 46.35 8.80 -17.53
N VAL A 448 47.10 7.70 -17.41
CA VAL A 448 48.52 7.63 -17.73
C VAL A 448 48.76 6.53 -18.76
N LEU A 449 49.47 6.90 -19.82
CA LEU A 449 50.07 5.95 -20.75
C LEU A 449 51.54 5.76 -20.35
N THR A 450 51.87 4.59 -19.84
CA THR A 450 53.25 4.21 -19.49
C THR A 450 53.85 3.42 -20.65
N LEU A 451 54.91 3.96 -21.23
CA LEU A 451 55.69 3.35 -22.30
C LEU A 451 57.03 2.88 -21.75
N THR A 452 57.42 1.64 -21.99
CA THR A 452 58.73 1.11 -21.56
C THR A 452 59.47 0.48 -22.73
N ALA A 453 60.72 0.91 -22.97
CA ALA A 453 61.56 0.37 -24.04
C ALA A 453 62.99 0.11 -23.53
N SER A 454 63.57 -1.05 -23.90
CA SER A 454 64.94 -1.42 -23.51
C SER A 454 66.04 -0.80 -24.39
N ARG A 455 65.65 -0.13 -25.48
CA ARG A 455 66.49 0.62 -26.41
C ARG A 455 65.71 1.85 -26.89
N PRO A 456 66.37 2.93 -27.36
CA PRO A 456 65.67 4.13 -27.84
C PRO A 456 64.66 3.81 -28.94
N GLN A 457 63.40 4.16 -28.73
CA GLN A 457 62.33 4.02 -29.71
C GLN A 457 61.58 5.32 -29.92
N SER A 458 61.44 5.76 -31.16
CA SER A 458 60.55 6.88 -31.48
C SER A 458 59.10 6.43 -31.38
N VAL A 459 58.31 7.14 -30.57
CA VAL A 459 56.91 6.82 -30.32
C VAL A 459 56.04 8.05 -30.60
N LYS A 460 54.91 7.81 -31.27
CA LYS A 460 53.84 8.78 -31.47
C LYS A 460 52.52 8.22 -30.95
N VAL A 461 51.78 9.06 -30.24
CA VAL A 461 50.48 8.74 -29.65
C VAL A 461 49.43 9.64 -30.30
N TYR A 462 48.40 9.04 -30.89
CA TYR A 462 47.29 9.74 -31.52
C TYR A 462 45.97 9.40 -30.84
N ASN A 463 44.98 10.30 -30.83
CA ASN A 463 43.61 9.95 -30.46
C ASN A 463 42.83 9.36 -31.66
N THR A 464 41.58 8.94 -31.44
CA THR A 464 40.70 8.40 -32.51
C THR A 464 40.33 9.38 -33.60
N ALA A 465 40.44 10.69 -33.35
CA ALA A 465 40.27 11.72 -34.37
C ALA A 465 41.54 11.92 -35.23
N GLY A 466 42.60 11.14 -34.98
CA GLY A 466 43.89 11.23 -35.67
C GLY A 466 44.75 12.41 -35.21
N GLN A 467 44.38 13.09 -34.12
CA GLN A 467 45.16 14.20 -33.57
C GLN A 467 46.37 13.65 -32.80
N LEU A 468 47.54 14.25 -33.00
CA LEU A 468 48.76 13.89 -32.28
C LEU A 468 48.67 14.41 -30.84
N MET A 469 48.71 13.49 -29.89
CA MET A 469 48.58 13.76 -28.46
C MET A 469 49.95 13.84 -27.78
N TRP A 470 50.91 13.03 -28.25
CA TRP A 470 52.28 13.04 -27.74
C TRP A 470 53.26 12.45 -28.78
N GLN A 471 54.50 12.93 -28.79
CA GLN A 471 55.59 12.33 -29.55
C GLN A 471 56.93 12.47 -28.81
N GLY A 472 57.80 11.46 -28.93
CA GLY A 472 59.11 11.48 -28.30
C GLY A 472 59.94 10.24 -28.61
N THR A 473 61.12 10.15 -27.98
CA THR A 473 61.92 8.91 -27.98
C THR A 473 61.91 8.34 -26.57
N VAL A 474 61.54 7.07 -26.44
CA VAL A 474 61.47 6.34 -25.16
C VAL A 474 62.65 5.39 -25.06
N GLU A 475 63.44 5.51 -24.00
CA GLU A 475 64.46 4.56 -23.55
C GLU A 475 64.36 4.49 -22.01
N GLY A 476 64.11 3.31 -21.45
CA GLY A 476 63.60 3.17 -20.08
C GLY A 476 62.07 3.31 -20.02
N THR A 477 61.53 3.92 -18.96
CA THR A 477 60.08 4.09 -18.75
C THR A 477 59.69 5.56 -18.89
N GLN A 478 58.62 5.84 -19.62
CA GLN A 478 58.06 7.16 -19.85
C GLN A 478 56.56 7.17 -19.59
N ASP A 479 56.11 8.01 -18.66
CA ASP A 479 54.69 8.24 -18.39
C ASP A 479 54.18 9.45 -19.17
N ILE A 480 52.99 9.32 -19.74
CA ILE A 480 52.32 10.37 -20.51
C ILE A 480 50.92 10.57 -19.93
N GLN A 481 50.66 11.76 -19.41
CA GLN A 481 49.35 12.13 -18.89
C GLN A 481 48.41 12.44 -20.05
N LEU A 482 47.31 11.71 -20.14
CA LEU A 482 46.32 11.81 -21.21
C LEU A 482 44.91 11.71 -20.61
N VAL A 483 43.93 12.36 -21.26
CA VAL A 483 42.53 12.16 -20.89
C VAL A 483 42.09 10.74 -21.25
N THR A 484 41.11 10.19 -20.53
CA THR A 484 40.52 8.87 -20.85
C THR A 484 40.06 8.83 -22.32
N GLY A 485 40.37 7.75 -23.02
CA GLY A 485 40.01 7.61 -24.43
C GLY A 485 40.77 6.52 -25.18
N VAL A 486 40.40 6.31 -26.44
CA VAL A 486 41.10 5.38 -27.33
C VAL A 486 42.26 6.12 -28.02
N TYR A 487 43.45 5.54 -27.97
CA TYR A 487 44.67 6.03 -28.58
C TYR A 487 45.30 5.03 -29.56
N LEU A 488 46.13 5.53 -30.46
CA LEU A 488 47.00 4.76 -31.34
C LEU A 488 48.45 5.09 -30.97
N VAL A 489 49.17 4.12 -30.43
CA VAL A 489 50.58 4.22 -30.06
C VAL A 489 51.38 3.46 -31.11
N ASN A 490 52.11 4.17 -31.98
CA ASN A 490 52.83 3.58 -33.12
C ASN A 490 51.99 2.59 -33.96
N GLY A 491 50.69 2.88 -34.11
CA GLY A 491 49.75 2.04 -34.86
C GLY A 491 49.07 0.94 -34.04
N THR A 492 49.50 0.71 -32.80
CA THR A 492 48.82 -0.18 -31.85
C THR A 492 47.68 0.56 -31.19
N LYS A 493 46.46 0.04 -31.30
CA LYS A 493 45.30 0.57 -30.59
C LYS A 493 45.45 0.26 -29.10
N VAL A 494 45.47 1.31 -28.29
CA VAL A 494 45.52 1.27 -26.84
C VAL A 494 44.35 2.07 -26.32
N ILE A 495 43.65 1.57 -25.32
CA ILE A 495 42.56 2.32 -24.69
C ILE A 495 43.09 2.76 -23.33
N LEU A 496 42.83 4.02 -22.97
CA LEU A 496 43.30 4.67 -21.75
C LEU A 496 42.14 5.08 -20.86
#